data_AF-A0A7T1K9R0-F1
#
_entry.id   AF-A0A7T1K9R0-F1
#
_cell.length_a   1.000
_cell.length_b   1.000
_cell.length_c   1.000
_cell.angle_alpha   90.00
_cell.angle_beta   90.00
_cell.angle_gamma   90.00
#
_symmetry.space_group_name_H-M   'P 1'
#
loop_
_entity.id
_entity.type
_entity.pdbx_description
1 polymer ?
#
loop_
_entity_poly.entity_id
_entity_poly.type
_entity_poly.pdbx_seq_one_letter_code
_entity_poly.pdbx_strand_id
1 'polypeptide(L)'
;MVDVFLPFVGLGLIVTAGVLVHVQQHIFWGSGHLMRRFQEQEHTWIYTIPGARKPINFFWASFTLLGSLGVLFISASSYYGSNFFNSSEFVVPFLPQGATLTFYGIAGLFVSFHWWILIFWNVGSGYNLYDNQIGMVWLCRYGFPGENRYILSHVRVEDILALQFYSNSAEPHAGVLYMYTREQGAIPLTPVDYYYDKTPRASVFQTASDLAAFLDVPLEIIV
;
A
#
# COMPACT_ATOMS: atom_id res chain seq x y z
N MET A 1 33.01 15.81 -21.17
CA MET A 1 31.64 15.31 -21.47
C MET A 1 31.07 14.44 -20.34
N VAL A 2 31.73 14.35 -19.17
CA VAL A 2 31.29 13.52 -18.02
C VAL A 2 30.65 14.37 -16.92
N ASP A 3 31.06 15.64 -16.77
CA ASP A 3 30.53 16.59 -15.76
C ASP A 3 29.05 16.92 -15.94
N VAL A 4 28.52 16.74 -17.14
CA VAL A 4 27.11 16.97 -17.47
C VAL A 4 26.28 15.72 -17.19
N PHE A 5 26.87 14.53 -17.23
CA PHE A 5 26.15 13.26 -17.05
C PHE A 5 25.81 12.98 -15.57
N LEU A 6 26.68 13.39 -14.65
CA LEU A 6 26.45 13.21 -13.21
C LEU A 6 25.23 13.99 -12.67
N PRO A 7 25.01 15.28 -13.01
CA PRO A 7 23.78 15.95 -12.64
C PRO A 7 22.58 15.36 -13.38
N PHE A 8 22.69 14.84 -14.61
CA PHE A 8 21.54 14.21 -15.28
C PHE A 8 21.17 12.83 -14.73
N VAL A 9 22.12 12.02 -14.26
CA VAL A 9 21.84 10.74 -13.59
C VAL A 9 21.38 10.97 -12.16
N GLY A 10 21.97 11.93 -11.44
CA GLY A 10 21.52 12.34 -10.10
C GLY A 10 20.14 12.99 -10.11
N LEU A 11 19.90 13.94 -11.03
CA LEU A 11 18.58 14.51 -11.28
C LEU A 11 17.63 13.45 -11.83
N GLY A 12 18.10 12.50 -12.64
CA GLY A 12 17.31 11.37 -13.11
C GLY A 12 16.89 10.45 -11.96
N LEU A 13 17.75 10.20 -10.97
CA LEU A 13 17.44 9.41 -9.77
C LEU A 13 16.57 10.19 -8.77
N ILE A 14 16.76 11.50 -8.62
CA ILE A 14 15.94 12.37 -7.76
C ILE A 14 14.57 12.62 -8.38
N VAL A 15 14.51 12.83 -9.70
CA VAL A 15 13.27 12.94 -10.45
C VAL A 15 12.60 11.57 -10.50
N THR A 16 13.29 10.45 -10.73
CA THR A 16 12.64 9.14 -10.67
C THR A 16 12.25 8.73 -9.26
N ALA A 17 12.95 9.15 -8.19
CA ALA A 17 12.55 8.91 -6.81
C ALA A 17 11.42 9.85 -6.36
N GLY A 18 11.45 11.12 -6.75
CA GLY A 18 10.40 12.11 -6.49
C GLY A 18 9.15 11.82 -7.31
N VAL A 19 9.34 11.45 -8.58
CA VAL A 19 8.30 10.84 -9.42
C VAL A 19 7.91 9.52 -8.80
N LEU A 20 8.75 8.62 -8.30
CA LEU A 20 8.30 7.38 -7.63
C LEU A 20 7.43 7.65 -6.41
N VAL A 21 7.81 8.61 -5.57
CA VAL A 21 7.09 9.00 -4.35
C VAL A 21 5.76 9.66 -4.70
N HIS A 22 5.74 10.52 -5.72
CA HIS A 22 4.54 11.24 -6.16
C HIS A 22 3.64 10.37 -7.04
N VAL A 23 4.24 9.54 -7.89
CA VAL A 23 3.62 8.48 -8.67
C VAL A 23 3.18 7.36 -7.75
N GLN A 24 3.74 7.11 -6.57
CA GLN A 24 3.16 6.16 -5.60
C GLN A 24 1.88 6.66 -4.96
N GLN A 25 1.70 7.98 -4.83
CA GLN A 25 0.41 8.54 -4.46
C GLN A 25 -0.64 8.32 -5.56
N HIS A 26 -0.22 8.02 -6.80
CA HIS A 26 -1.09 7.81 -7.98
C HIS A 26 -1.06 6.39 -8.61
N ILE A 27 -0.05 5.57 -8.30
CA ILE A 27 0.22 4.20 -8.77
C ILE A 27 0.25 3.32 -7.53
N PHE A 28 -0.88 3.35 -6.84
CA PHE A 28 -1.35 2.21 -6.09
C PHE A 28 -2.27 1.41 -7.03
N TRP A 29 -1.72 0.97 -8.18
CA TRP A 29 -2.50 0.17 -9.12
C TRP A 29 -2.86 -1.17 -8.48
N GLY A 30 -4.16 -1.48 -8.56
CA GLY A 30 -4.83 -2.57 -7.87
C GLY A 30 -4.07 -3.88 -7.95
N SER A 31 -3.73 -4.41 -6.77
CA SER A 31 -3.42 -5.82 -6.65
C SER A 31 -4.73 -6.59 -6.76
N GLY A 32 -5.07 -6.98 -7.99
CA GLY A 32 -6.08 -7.97 -8.29
C GLY A 32 -5.67 -9.35 -7.77
N HIS A 33 -5.73 -9.54 -6.45
CA HIS A 33 -5.87 -10.86 -5.84
C HIS A 33 -6.14 -10.71 -4.34
N LEU A 34 -7.14 -11.45 -3.87
CA LEU A 34 -7.57 -11.66 -2.47
C LEU A 34 -8.89 -10.99 -2.05
N MET A 35 -9.93 -11.08 -2.88
CA MET A 35 -11.24 -11.42 -2.34
C MET A 35 -11.35 -12.95 -2.26
N ARG A 36 -10.77 -13.56 -1.22
CA ARG A 36 -11.10 -14.94 -0.89
C ARG A 36 -12.31 -14.91 0.04
N ARG A 37 -13.47 -15.24 -0.54
CA ARG A 37 -14.64 -15.77 0.17
C ARG A 37 -14.16 -16.82 1.17
N PHE A 38 -14.46 -16.64 2.45
CA PHE A 38 -14.45 -17.74 3.41
C PHE A 38 -15.68 -17.69 4.30
N GLN A 39 -16.47 -18.77 4.12
CA GLN A 39 -17.54 -19.34 4.95
C GLN A 39 -18.79 -18.50 5.20
N GLU A 40 -19.80 -18.78 4.38
CA GLU A 40 -21.19 -18.92 4.82
C GLU A 40 -21.25 -19.93 5.99
N GLN A 41 -21.10 -19.43 7.21
CA GLN A 41 -22.04 -19.83 8.25
C GLN A 41 -23.14 -18.77 8.15
N GLU A 42 -24.42 -19.12 8.19
CA GLU A 42 -25.57 -18.22 7.93
C GLU A 42 -25.54 -16.88 8.71
N HIS A 43 -24.68 -16.76 9.72
CA HIS A 43 -24.66 -15.68 10.69
C HIS A 43 -23.35 -14.90 10.81
N THR A 44 -22.27 -15.27 10.11
CA THR A 44 -20.97 -14.57 10.19
C THR A 44 -20.41 -14.20 8.84
N TRP A 45 -20.02 -12.95 8.66
CA TRP A 45 -19.36 -12.43 7.46
C TRP A 45 -17.97 -11.89 7.79
N ILE A 46 -16.94 -12.42 7.14
CA ILE A 46 -15.54 -11.98 7.29
C ILE A 46 -15.06 -11.27 6.03
N TYR A 47 -14.57 -10.04 6.18
CA TYR A 47 -13.93 -9.26 5.13
C TYR A 47 -12.45 -9.07 5.44
N THR A 48 -11.55 -9.58 4.59
CA THR A 48 -10.10 -9.44 4.79
C THR A 48 -9.57 -8.22 4.04
N ILE A 49 -8.76 -7.42 4.72
CA ILE A 49 -8.14 -6.22 4.16
C ILE A 49 -6.68 -6.53 3.78
N PRO A 50 -6.33 -6.48 2.48
CA PRO A 50 -4.95 -6.65 2.04
C PRO A 50 -4.13 -5.42 2.45
N GLY A 51 -3.14 -5.63 3.31
CA GLY A 51 -2.19 -4.59 3.73
C GLY A 51 -1.02 -4.43 2.76
N ALA A 52 0.18 -4.23 3.30
CA ALA A 52 1.39 -4.03 2.52
C ALA A 52 1.81 -5.23 1.63
N ARG A 53 1.29 -6.45 1.83
CA ARG A 53 1.63 -7.64 1.04
C ARG A 53 0.92 -7.70 -0.32
N LYS A 54 1.11 -6.68 -1.15
CA LYS A 54 0.62 -6.64 -2.53
C LYS A 54 1.75 -6.99 -3.49
N PRO A 55 1.50 -7.76 -4.58
CA PRO A 55 2.51 -8.09 -5.58
C PRO A 55 3.22 -6.84 -6.13
N ILE A 56 2.48 -5.74 -6.31
CA ILE A 56 3.06 -4.45 -6.75
C ILE A 56 4.07 -3.89 -5.74
N ASN A 57 3.81 -4.03 -4.44
CA ASN A 57 4.74 -3.59 -3.40
C ASN A 57 6.03 -4.44 -3.42
N PHE A 58 5.90 -5.76 -3.62
CA PHE A 58 7.06 -6.66 -3.79
C PHE A 58 7.89 -6.29 -5.02
N PHE A 59 7.24 -5.96 -6.14
CA PHE A 59 7.92 -5.55 -7.36
C PHE A 59 8.76 -4.29 -7.13
N TRP A 60 8.16 -3.24 -6.58
CA TRP A 60 8.86 -1.97 -6.33
C TRP A 60 9.96 -2.09 -5.27
N ALA A 61 9.72 -2.85 -4.20
CA ALA A 61 10.74 -3.11 -3.18
C ALA A 61 11.96 -3.82 -3.78
N SER A 62 11.73 -4.81 -4.64
CA SER A 62 12.79 -5.56 -5.34
C SER A 62 13.51 -4.69 -6.38
N PHE A 63 12.77 -3.92 -7.18
CA PHE A 63 13.33 -3.02 -8.18
C PHE A 63 14.27 -1.98 -7.55
N THR A 64 13.83 -1.37 -6.45
CA THR A 64 14.63 -0.39 -5.69
C THR A 64 15.86 -1.05 -5.05
N LEU A 65 15.75 -2.28 -4.56
CA LEU A 65 16.86 -3.04 -4.00
C LEU A 65 17.95 -3.30 -5.05
N LEU A 66 17.53 -3.84 -6.20
CA LEU A 66 18.44 -4.17 -7.31
C LEU A 66 19.10 -2.91 -7.89
N GLY A 67 18.35 -1.83 -8.05
CA GLY A 67 18.89 -0.54 -8.50
C GLY A 67 19.95 0.00 -7.54
N SER A 68 19.68 -0.04 -6.23
CA SER A 68 20.61 0.42 -5.20
C SER A 68 21.87 -0.44 -5.12
N LEU A 69 21.74 -1.76 -5.21
CA LEU A 69 22.86 -2.69 -5.29
C LEU A 69 23.71 -2.43 -6.56
N GLY A 70 23.08 -2.16 -7.70
CA GLY A 70 23.77 -1.81 -8.93
C GLY A 70 24.60 -0.54 -8.81
N VAL A 71 24.04 0.51 -8.19
CA VAL A 71 24.77 1.77 -7.92
C VAL A 71 25.96 1.55 -6.99
N LEU A 72 25.78 0.75 -5.93
CA LEU A 72 26.88 0.39 -5.03
C LEU A 72 27.96 -0.43 -5.72
N PHE A 73 27.57 -1.33 -6.62
CA PHE A 73 28.51 -2.13 -7.39
C PHE A 73 29.37 -1.26 -8.32
N ILE A 74 28.74 -0.29 -9.02
CA ILE A 74 29.45 0.70 -9.86
C ILE A 74 30.40 1.55 -9.00
N SER A 75 29.94 2.00 -7.84
CA SER A 75 30.77 2.78 -6.91
C SER A 75 31.96 1.99 -6.35
N ALA A 76 31.76 0.72 -5.99
CA ALA A 76 32.83 -0.17 -5.54
C ALA A 76 33.85 -0.43 -6.66
N SER A 77 33.38 -0.64 -7.90
CA SER A 77 34.24 -0.75 -9.08
C SER A 77 35.14 0.49 -9.26
N SER A 78 34.56 1.68 -9.09
CA SER A 78 35.28 2.95 -9.11
C SER A 78 36.33 3.09 -7.99
N TYR A 79 36.03 2.59 -6.79
CA TYR A 79 36.97 2.57 -5.66
C TYR A 79 38.18 1.67 -5.90
N TYR A 80 37.96 0.45 -6.42
CA TYR A 80 39.04 -0.52 -6.67
C TYR A 80 39.85 -0.24 -7.94
N GLY A 81 39.41 0.71 -8.79
CA GLY A 81 40.06 1.00 -10.07
C GLY A 81 39.99 -0.16 -11.08
N SER A 82 39.10 -1.13 -10.84
CA SER A 82 38.93 -2.32 -11.67
C SER A 82 37.56 -2.28 -12.33
N ASN A 83 37.53 -2.43 -13.66
CA ASN A 83 36.30 -2.51 -14.43
C ASN A 83 35.66 -3.90 -14.23
N PHE A 84 34.70 -4.02 -13.31
CA PHE A 84 33.97 -5.29 -13.10
C PHE A 84 33.08 -5.65 -14.29
N PHE A 85 32.62 -4.64 -15.04
CA PHE A 85 32.09 -4.82 -16.39
C PHE A 85 33.27 -4.73 -17.34
N ASN A 86 33.48 -5.77 -18.16
CA ASN A 86 34.58 -5.92 -19.11
C ASN A 86 34.50 -4.92 -20.30
N SER A 87 34.25 -3.65 -19.99
CA SER A 87 34.02 -2.54 -20.90
C SER A 87 35.06 -1.48 -20.57
N SER A 88 36.14 -1.49 -21.35
CA SER A 88 37.38 -0.73 -21.16
C SER A 88 37.26 0.80 -21.29
N GLU A 89 36.05 1.37 -21.44
CA GLU A 89 35.85 2.80 -21.76
C GLU A 89 35.18 3.63 -20.66
N PHE A 90 34.65 3.03 -19.59
CA PHE A 90 33.89 3.76 -18.54
C PHE A 90 34.55 3.67 -17.17
N VAL A 91 35.74 4.27 -17.01
CA VAL A 91 36.35 4.43 -15.68
C VAL A 91 35.83 5.73 -15.06
N VAL A 92 34.87 5.62 -14.15
CA VAL A 92 34.40 6.76 -13.36
C VAL A 92 35.43 7.07 -12.27
N PRO A 93 35.98 8.30 -12.19
CA PRO A 93 36.90 8.67 -11.11
C PRO A 93 36.16 8.64 -9.76
N PHE A 94 36.78 8.01 -8.75
CA PHE A 94 36.14 7.80 -7.45
C PHE A 94 35.78 9.10 -6.73
N LEU A 95 36.62 10.12 -6.83
CA LEU A 95 36.37 11.44 -6.25
C LEU A 95 36.06 12.48 -7.34
N PRO A 96 34.99 13.27 -7.22
CA PRO A 96 33.89 13.21 -6.23
C PRO A 96 32.75 12.23 -6.63
N GLN A 97 32.80 11.72 -7.85
CA GLN A 97 31.66 11.09 -8.52
C GLN A 97 31.32 9.72 -7.94
N GLY A 98 32.32 8.86 -7.74
CA GLY A 98 32.16 7.53 -7.12
C GLY A 98 31.69 7.58 -5.66
N ALA A 99 32.19 8.53 -4.86
CA ALA A 99 31.77 8.74 -3.48
C ALA A 99 30.30 9.20 -3.38
N THR A 100 29.88 10.08 -4.29
CA THR A 100 28.48 10.53 -4.38
C THR A 100 27.55 9.36 -4.75
N LEU A 101 27.98 8.50 -5.67
CA LEU A 101 27.26 7.26 -6.02
C LEU A 101 27.15 6.30 -4.82
N THR A 102 28.20 6.18 -3.99
CA THR A 102 28.13 5.38 -2.76
C THR A 102 27.01 5.88 -1.84
N PHE A 103 26.95 7.18 -1.62
CA PHE A 103 25.93 7.79 -0.76
C PHE A 103 24.51 7.52 -1.26
N TYR A 104 24.26 7.71 -2.56
CA TYR A 104 22.95 7.42 -3.15
C TYR A 104 22.59 5.93 -3.10
N GLY A 105 23.55 5.04 -3.33
CA GLY A 105 23.34 3.60 -3.22
C GLY A 105 22.96 3.17 -1.80
N ILE A 106 23.64 3.70 -0.78
CA ILE A 106 23.32 3.44 0.63
C ILE A 106 21.93 3.96 0.97
N ALA A 107 21.60 5.20 0.58
CA ALA A 107 20.28 5.78 0.83
C ALA A 107 19.16 4.94 0.18
N GLY A 108 19.34 4.51 -1.07
CA GLY A 108 18.40 3.63 -1.76
C GLY A 108 18.23 2.27 -1.08
N LEU A 109 19.31 1.67 -0.55
CA LEU A 109 19.23 0.44 0.24
C LEU A 109 18.37 0.63 1.50
N PHE A 110 18.55 1.72 2.23
CA PHE A 110 17.72 2.00 3.42
C PHE A 110 16.23 2.14 3.07
N VAL A 111 15.92 2.84 1.97
CA VAL A 111 14.53 2.99 1.50
C VAL A 111 13.94 1.64 1.09
N SER A 112 14.69 0.82 0.34
CA SER A 112 14.23 -0.51 -0.05
C SER A 112 14.03 -1.42 1.17
N PHE A 113 14.97 -1.41 2.13
CA PHE A 113 14.86 -2.21 3.34
C PHE A 113 13.65 -1.80 4.19
N HIS A 114 13.38 -0.50 4.31
CA HIS A 114 12.17 0.00 4.95
C HIS A 114 10.91 -0.59 4.32
N TRP A 115 10.83 -0.66 3.00
CA TRP A 115 9.67 -1.26 2.33
C TRP A 115 9.55 -2.76 2.55
N TRP A 116 10.67 -3.48 2.49
CA TRP A 116 10.69 -4.91 2.81
C TRP A 116 10.23 -5.17 4.24
N ILE A 117 10.59 -4.32 5.20
CA ILE A 117 10.05 -4.33 6.57
C ILE A 117 8.53 -4.13 6.55
N LEU A 118 8.00 -3.11 5.86
CA LEU A 118 6.54 -2.89 5.80
C LEU A 118 5.79 -4.10 5.24
N ILE A 119 6.34 -4.73 4.19
CA ILE A 119 5.78 -5.94 3.56
C ILE A 119 5.87 -7.15 4.52
N PHE A 120 7.02 -7.34 5.17
CA PHE A 120 7.23 -8.43 6.12
C PHE A 120 6.23 -8.35 7.27
N TRP A 121 6.06 -7.16 7.87
CA TRP A 121 5.10 -6.87 8.93
C TRP A 121 3.65 -6.73 8.42
N ASN A 122 3.40 -6.79 7.12
CA ASN A 122 2.07 -6.63 6.52
C ASN A 122 1.29 -5.45 7.12
N VAL A 123 1.96 -4.31 7.24
CA VAL A 123 1.40 -3.10 7.85
C VAL A 123 0.15 -2.65 7.06
N GLY A 124 -0.88 -2.21 7.78
CA GLY A 124 -2.17 -1.81 7.21
C GLY A 124 -3.11 -2.97 6.86
N SER A 125 -2.70 -4.23 7.07
CA SER A 125 -3.60 -5.37 6.89
C SER A 125 -4.64 -5.45 8.01
N GLY A 126 -5.67 -6.25 7.81
CA GLY A 126 -6.70 -6.41 8.82
C GLY A 126 -7.81 -7.33 8.36
N TYR A 127 -8.85 -7.41 9.18
CA TYR A 127 -10.11 -8.02 8.80
C TYR A 127 -11.26 -7.35 9.55
N ASN A 128 -12.44 -7.38 8.97
CA ASN A 128 -13.70 -7.03 9.61
C ASN A 128 -14.49 -8.32 9.77
N LEU A 129 -14.97 -8.61 10.98
CA LEU A 129 -15.83 -9.74 11.26
C LEU A 129 -17.18 -9.20 11.73
N TYR A 130 -18.24 -9.56 11.02
CA TYR A 130 -19.61 -9.19 11.32
C TYR A 130 -20.35 -10.44 11.77
N ASP A 131 -20.91 -10.43 12.98
CA ASP A 131 -21.67 -11.55 13.53
C ASP A 131 -23.07 -11.07 13.93
N ASN A 132 -24.08 -11.60 13.26
CA ASN A 132 -25.47 -11.25 13.48
C ASN A 132 -26.11 -12.06 14.63
N GLN A 133 -25.54 -13.20 15.02
CA GLN A 133 -26.00 -13.97 16.19
C GLN A 133 -25.62 -13.27 17.50
N ILE A 134 -24.37 -12.79 17.56
CA ILE A 134 -23.85 -12.08 18.74
C ILE A 134 -24.24 -10.60 18.69
N GLY A 135 -24.58 -10.07 17.51
CA GLY A 135 -24.91 -8.65 17.32
C GLY A 135 -23.68 -7.75 17.45
N MET A 136 -22.51 -8.24 17.02
CA MET A 136 -21.21 -7.60 17.21
C MET A 136 -20.42 -7.52 15.91
N VAL A 137 -19.73 -6.40 15.73
CA VAL A 137 -18.79 -6.15 14.64
C VAL A 137 -17.41 -5.95 15.23
N TRP A 138 -16.44 -6.77 14.80
CA TRP A 138 -15.03 -6.62 15.16
C TRP A 138 -14.22 -6.09 13.99
N LEU A 139 -13.51 -5.01 14.24
CA LEU A 139 -12.61 -4.37 13.29
C LEU A 139 -11.18 -4.57 13.77
N CYS A 140 -10.45 -5.41 13.04
CA CYS A 140 -9.06 -5.73 13.34
C CYS A 140 -8.15 -5.03 12.34
N ARG A 141 -7.16 -4.30 12.85
CA ARG A 141 -6.13 -3.65 12.03
C ARG A 141 -4.74 -3.95 12.57
N TYR A 142 -3.82 -4.25 11.66
CA TYR A 142 -2.40 -4.42 11.93
C TYR A 142 -1.66 -3.13 11.59
N GLY A 143 -1.15 -2.46 12.62
CA GLY A 143 -0.33 -1.26 12.52
C GLY A 143 1.16 -1.56 12.35
N PHE A 144 1.95 -0.53 12.62
CA PHE A 144 3.41 -0.59 12.65
C PHE A 144 3.91 -1.51 13.78
N PRO A 145 5.14 -2.05 13.67
CA PRO A 145 5.76 -2.82 14.75
C PRO A 145 5.79 -2.03 16.07
N GLY A 146 5.37 -2.66 17.16
CA GLY A 146 5.30 -2.09 18.51
C GLY A 146 4.39 -2.91 19.43
N GLU A 147 4.30 -2.55 20.71
CA GLU A 147 3.46 -3.25 21.69
C GLU A 147 1.96 -3.21 21.32
N ASN A 148 1.51 -2.11 20.67
CA ASN A 148 0.13 -1.94 20.21
C ASN A 148 -0.01 -2.14 18.69
N ARG A 149 0.65 -3.16 18.14
CA ARG A 149 0.57 -3.48 16.70
C ARG A 149 -0.84 -3.88 16.27
N TYR A 150 -1.58 -4.56 17.13
CA TYR A 150 -2.91 -5.06 16.82
C TYR A 150 -3.95 -4.15 17.46
N ILE A 151 -4.75 -3.49 16.64
CA ILE A 151 -5.85 -2.63 17.07
C ILE A 151 -7.14 -3.40 16.82
N LEU A 152 -7.81 -3.76 17.91
CA LEU A 152 -9.13 -4.38 17.89
C LEU A 152 -10.15 -3.36 18.37
N SER A 153 -11.03 -2.94 17.47
CA SER A 153 -12.26 -2.23 17.83
C SER A 153 -13.44 -3.18 17.74
N HIS A 154 -14.41 -3.02 18.63
CA HIS A 154 -15.68 -3.71 18.56
C HIS A 154 -16.82 -2.69 18.61
N VAL A 155 -17.90 -2.99 17.89
CA VAL A 155 -19.09 -2.15 17.77
C VAL A 155 -20.31 -3.07 17.85
N ARG A 156 -21.31 -2.71 18.65
CA ARG A 156 -22.58 -3.45 18.67
C ARG A 156 -23.41 -3.04 17.47
N VAL A 157 -24.12 -3.98 16.85
CA VAL A 157 -24.95 -3.70 15.66
C VAL A 157 -26.05 -2.67 15.98
N GLU A 158 -26.60 -2.69 17.20
CA GLU A 158 -27.57 -1.70 17.70
C GLU A 158 -27.04 -0.25 17.76
N ASP A 159 -25.72 -0.07 17.85
CA ASP A 159 -25.09 1.26 17.88
C ASP A 159 -24.80 1.78 16.47
N ILE A 160 -24.97 0.95 15.44
CA ILE A 160 -24.79 1.34 14.04
C ILE A 160 -26.03 2.10 13.59
N LEU A 161 -25.85 3.39 13.28
CA LEU A 161 -26.93 4.26 12.82
C LEU A 161 -27.19 4.09 11.33
N ALA A 162 -26.13 4.10 10.53
CA ALA A 162 -26.21 3.95 9.08
C ALA A 162 -24.86 3.51 8.49
N LEU A 163 -24.92 2.88 7.33
CA LEU A 163 -23.77 2.73 6.44
C LEU A 163 -23.79 3.88 5.43
N GLN A 164 -22.73 4.67 5.37
CA GLN A 164 -22.61 5.82 4.49
C GLN A 164 -21.66 5.51 3.34
N PHE A 165 -22.18 5.47 2.13
CA PHE A 165 -21.39 5.33 0.92
C PHE A 165 -21.17 6.69 0.27
N TYR A 166 -19.93 7.16 0.31
CA TYR A 166 -19.50 8.40 -0.37
C TYR A 166 -19.05 8.07 -1.78
N SER A 167 -19.81 8.53 -2.77
CA SER A 167 -19.43 8.39 -4.17
C SER A 167 -18.56 9.57 -4.60
N ASN A 168 -17.38 9.29 -5.16
CA ASN A 168 -16.47 10.33 -5.65
C ASN A 168 -16.69 10.67 -7.14
N SER A 169 -17.74 10.12 -7.76
CA SER A 169 -18.04 10.28 -9.19
C SER A 169 -19.54 10.23 -9.42
N ALA A 170 -19.99 10.70 -10.58
CA ALA A 170 -21.38 10.54 -11.04
C ALA A 170 -21.78 9.06 -11.24
N GLU A 171 -20.81 8.14 -11.27
CA GLU A 171 -21.02 6.70 -11.39
C GLU A 171 -20.76 5.97 -10.05
N PRO A 172 -21.71 5.15 -9.54
CA PRO A 172 -21.68 4.55 -8.20
C PRO A 172 -20.78 3.30 -8.11
N HIS A 173 -19.64 3.30 -8.79
CA HIS A 173 -18.74 2.14 -8.85
C HIS A 173 -17.52 2.27 -7.92
N ALA A 174 -17.06 3.51 -7.69
CA ALA A 174 -15.92 3.80 -6.83
C ALA A 174 -16.32 4.80 -5.73
N GLY A 175 -16.03 4.45 -4.47
CA GLY A 175 -16.40 5.26 -3.32
C GLY A 175 -15.81 4.74 -2.02
N VAL A 176 -16.07 5.49 -0.95
CA VAL A 176 -15.63 5.14 0.41
C VAL A 176 -16.86 4.81 1.25
N LEU A 177 -16.87 3.62 1.82
CA LEU A 177 -17.86 3.13 2.77
C LEU A 177 -17.41 3.44 4.20
N TYR A 178 -18.25 4.19 4.91
CA TYR A 178 -18.14 4.45 6.33
C TYR A 178 -19.27 3.77 7.10
N MET A 179 -18.97 3.33 8.31
CA MET A 179 -19.93 2.87 9.28
C MET A 179 -20.12 3.99 10.31
N TYR A 180 -21.32 4.57 10.34
CA TYR A 180 -21.63 5.62 11.29
C TYR A 180 -22.21 5.00 12.56
N THR A 181 -21.54 5.20 13.68
CA THR A 181 -21.92 4.64 14.98
C THR A 181 -22.27 5.75 15.96
N ARG A 182 -23.16 5.45 16.91
CA ARG A 182 -23.59 6.42 17.92
C ARG A 182 -22.43 6.87 18.84
N GLU A 183 -21.53 5.97 19.19
CA GLU A 183 -20.46 6.25 20.17
C GLU A 183 -19.10 6.57 19.54
N GLN A 184 -18.72 5.89 18.46
CA GLN A 184 -17.37 5.98 17.87
C GLN A 184 -17.32 6.88 16.62
N GLY A 185 -18.46 7.39 16.16
CA GLY A 185 -18.56 8.23 14.96
C GLY A 185 -18.38 7.43 13.66
N ALA A 186 -17.82 8.08 12.64
CA ALA A 186 -17.62 7.52 11.31
C ALA A 186 -16.35 6.64 11.24
N ILE A 187 -16.53 5.34 11.03
CA ILE A 187 -15.44 4.37 10.92
C ILE A 187 -15.29 3.94 9.46
N PRO A 188 -14.14 4.18 8.80
CA PRO A 188 -13.93 3.74 7.43
C PRO A 188 -13.83 2.21 7.35
N LEU A 189 -14.73 1.59 6.58
CA LEU A 189 -14.76 0.14 6.36
C LEU A 189 -13.95 -0.28 5.13
N THR A 190 -13.82 0.61 4.14
CA THR A 190 -13.12 0.32 2.88
C THR A 190 -11.61 0.54 3.01
N PRO A 191 -10.78 -0.34 2.43
CA PRO A 191 -9.36 -0.06 2.26
C PRO A 191 -9.18 1.18 1.38
N VAL A 192 -8.23 2.06 1.74
CA VAL A 192 -7.88 3.28 0.97
C VAL A 192 -7.60 2.96 -0.50
N ASP A 193 -7.14 1.74 -0.77
CA ASP A 193 -6.69 1.28 -2.08
C ASP A 193 -7.82 0.91 -3.04
N TYR A 194 -9.05 0.74 -2.54
CA TYR A 194 -10.24 0.49 -3.38
C TYR A 194 -10.65 1.72 -4.19
N TYR A 195 -10.11 2.88 -3.84
CA TYR A 195 -10.38 4.13 -4.55
C TYR A 195 -9.92 4.10 -6.02
N TYR A 196 -8.90 3.28 -6.34
CA TYR A 196 -8.30 3.21 -7.67
C TYR A 196 -8.54 1.88 -8.40
N ASP A 197 -9.15 0.88 -7.76
CA ASP A 197 -9.40 -0.42 -8.36
C ASP A 197 -10.69 -0.38 -9.20
N LYS A 198 -10.56 -0.13 -10.50
CA LYS A 198 -11.64 -0.18 -11.50
C LYS A 198 -11.96 -1.62 -11.93
N THR A 199 -11.88 -2.61 -11.03
CA THR A 199 -12.22 -3.99 -11.41
C THR A 199 -13.74 -4.22 -11.44
N PRO A 200 -14.29 -4.85 -12.50
CA PRO A 200 -15.72 -4.76 -12.80
C PRO A 200 -16.63 -5.77 -12.09
N ARG A 201 -16.14 -6.53 -11.10
CA ARG A 201 -16.86 -7.74 -10.62
C ARG A 201 -17.57 -7.62 -9.28
N ALA A 202 -17.25 -6.62 -8.46
CA ALA A 202 -18.06 -6.23 -7.30
C ALA A 202 -17.78 -4.76 -7.01
N SER A 203 -18.74 -3.88 -7.33
CA SER A 203 -18.62 -2.48 -6.93
C SER A 203 -18.61 -2.41 -5.40
N VAL A 204 -17.85 -1.46 -4.84
CA VAL A 204 -17.88 -1.17 -3.39
C VAL A 204 -19.33 -0.96 -2.92
N PHE A 205 -20.15 -0.39 -3.79
CA PHE A 205 -21.58 -0.24 -3.59
C PHE A 205 -22.33 -1.56 -3.41
N GLN A 206 -22.09 -2.58 -4.26
CA GLN A 206 -22.75 -3.89 -4.10
C GLN A 206 -22.38 -4.53 -2.77
N THR A 207 -21.09 -4.49 -2.40
CA THR A 207 -20.65 -4.98 -1.09
C THR A 207 -21.28 -4.19 0.07
N ALA A 208 -21.45 -2.88 -0.08
CA ALA A 208 -22.13 -2.05 0.91
C ALA A 208 -23.63 -2.38 1.02
N SER A 209 -24.30 -2.60 -0.11
CA SER A 209 -25.72 -2.99 -0.16
C SER A 209 -25.95 -4.36 0.47
N ASP A 210 -25.10 -5.34 0.13
CA ASP A 210 -25.17 -6.68 0.71
C ASP A 210 -24.91 -6.62 2.23
N LEU A 211 -23.97 -5.77 2.68
CA LEU A 211 -23.65 -5.57 4.10
C LEU A 211 -24.78 -4.89 4.87
N ALA A 212 -25.42 -3.88 4.28
CA ALA A 212 -26.58 -3.22 4.86
C ALA A 212 -27.73 -4.23 5.03
N ALA A 213 -27.99 -5.06 4.03
CA ALA A 213 -29.00 -6.12 4.09
C ALA A 213 -28.66 -7.20 5.14
N PHE A 214 -27.38 -7.55 5.29
CA PHE A 214 -26.94 -8.54 6.28
C PHE A 214 -27.07 -8.04 7.72
N LEU A 215 -26.78 -6.76 7.97
CA LEU A 215 -26.83 -6.14 9.30
C LEU A 215 -28.22 -5.57 9.66
N ASP A 216 -29.14 -5.50 8.70
CA ASP A 216 -30.45 -4.84 8.83
C ASP A 216 -30.33 -3.34 9.22
N VAL A 217 -29.39 -2.63 8.58
CA VAL A 217 -29.05 -1.22 8.85
C VAL A 217 -29.31 -0.38 7.60
N PRO A 218 -29.80 0.88 7.71
CA PRO A 218 -30.00 1.74 6.55
C PRO A 218 -28.69 2.07 5.82
N LEU A 219 -28.74 2.07 4.49
CA LEU A 219 -27.65 2.52 3.60
C LEU A 219 -27.95 3.93 3.08
N GLU A 220 -27.10 4.88 3.44
CA GLU A 220 -27.14 6.26 2.96
C GLU A 220 -26.13 6.45 1.82
N ILE A 221 -26.58 7.03 0.71
CA ILE A 221 -25.73 7.39 -0.44
C ILE A 221 -25.47 8.88 -0.37
N ILE A 222 -24.20 9.26 -0.21
CA ILE A 222 -23.76 10.65 -0.16
C ILE A 222 -22.97 10.92 -1.45
N VAL A 223 -23.44 11.92 -2.20
CA VAL A 223 -22.87 12.37 -3.49
C VAL A 223 -22.24 13.74 -3.32
#